data_AF-A0A661TZZ2-F1
#
_entry.id   AF-A0A661TZZ2-F1
#
_cell.length_a   1.000
_cell.length_b   1.000
_cell.length_c   1.000
_cell.angle_alpha   90.00
_cell.angle_beta   90.00
_cell.angle_gamma   90.00
#
_symmetry.space_group_name_H-M   'P 1'
#
loop_
_entity.id
_entity.type
_entity.pdbx_description
1 polymer ?
#
loop_
_entity_poly.entity_id
_entity_poly.type
_entity_poly.pdbx_seq_one_letter_code
_entity_poly.pdbx_strand_id
1 'polypeptide(L)'
;GLAPITLKVPVCSRDVIAFGSDLKNTFAFLKDGIIYQSQHIGDLESTDTFEFYKSEIERQREIYGIGGDALPVCDLSPVYYSTRYASSMGKPLMIQHHYAHLLSVLAEKGLVNGRFLGLSADGTGYGSDGAVWGCEVMAFDLSGFQRLAHLEYTPMPGGETAIRKPYRMAYSYIRTHIGDIDCGRGYVKEFISSIDEKERSMLNFAIKSGVSPQTSSLGRLFDGVSCLLGICRVNTYEAEGAMKLEATAEEYNTEPYKLEVIDDGSVKTVRLRELFMGILSDIDGGLSPGEVSYRFHITIADVLSGILIDEARVGYDAVVLSGGCFQNLLILRLMMKRLRASGIEVLYNVNTPINDANICIGQAFYGGYRLGR
;
A
#
# COMPACT_ATOMS: atom_id res chain seq x y z
N GLY A 1 -11.21 -11.26 21.60
CA GLY A 1 -11.62 -10.30 22.64
C GLY A 1 -12.03 -8.94 22.10
N LEU A 2 -11.61 -8.54 20.88
CA LEU A 2 -11.96 -7.24 20.28
C LEU A 2 -13.06 -7.31 19.21
N ALA A 3 -13.15 -8.42 18.47
CA ALA A 3 -14.19 -8.60 17.46
C ALA A 3 -15.56 -8.93 18.11
N PRO A 4 -16.69 -8.44 17.53
CA PRO A 4 -16.73 -7.53 16.38
C PRO A 4 -16.30 -6.11 16.76
N ILE A 5 -15.48 -5.49 15.91
CA ILE A 5 -15.21 -4.05 16.03
C ILE A 5 -16.43 -3.32 15.48
N THR A 6 -16.93 -2.35 16.25
CA THR A 6 -18.09 -1.55 15.84
C THR A 6 -17.70 -0.09 15.68
N LEU A 7 -18.12 0.52 14.56
CA LEU A 7 -17.89 1.93 14.27
C LEU A 7 -19.20 2.61 13.91
N LYS A 8 -19.56 3.66 14.64
CA LYS A 8 -20.68 4.52 14.29
C LYS A 8 -20.25 5.49 13.19
N VAL A 9 -21.00 5.51 12.10
CA VAL A 9 -20.71 6.35 10.94
C VAL A 9 -21.95 7.16 10.55
N PRO A 10 -21.79 8.44 10.16
CA PRO A 10 -22.93 9.29 9.79
C PRO A 10 -23.37 9.08 8.33
N VAL A 11 -23.44 7.81 7.91
CA VAL A 11 -23.99 7.37 6.62
C VAL A 11 -25.06 6.32 6.88
N CYS A 12 -26.27 6.51 6.34
CA CYS A 12 -27.38 5.58 6.59
C CYS A 12 -28.43 5.69 5.48
N SER A 13 -28.67 4.61 4.76
CA SER A 13 -29.75 4.52 3.78
C SER A 13 -30.14 3.08 3.46
N ARG A 14 -29.17 2.16 3.39
CA ARG A 14 -29.41 0.73 3.15
C ARG A 14 -28.28 -0.13 3.73
N ASP A 15 -28.59 -1.37 4.05
CA ASP A 15 -27.61 -2.36 4.49
C ASP A 15 -26.52 -2.57 3.44
N VAL A 16 -25.26 -2.73 3.89
CA VAL A 16 -24.11 -2.99 3.02
C VAL A 16 -23.38 -4.24 3.50
N ILE A 17 -22.86 -5.03 2.55
CA ILE A 17 -21.90 -6.10 2.81
C ILE A 17 -20.59 -5.71 2.11
N ALA A 18 -19.55 -5.48 2.89
CA ALA A 18 -18.21 -5.15 2.41
C ALA A 18 -17.29 -6.37 2.53
N PHE A 19 -16.73 -6.82 1.40
CA PHE A 19 -16.05 -8.12 1.29
C PHE A 19 -14.55 -8.07 1.63
N GLY A 20 -13.99 -6.89 1.88
CA GLY A 20 -12.57 -6.70 2.20
C GLY A 20 -11.63 -6.89 1.00
N SER A 21 -10.37 -7.13 1.31
CA SER A 21 -9.28 -7.56 0.42
C SER A 21 -9.05 -9.07 0.53
N ASP A 22 -8.15 -9.67 -0.25
CA ASP A 22 -7.82 -11.10 -0.10
C ASP A 22 -6.78 -11.38 0.99
N LEU A 23 -5.82 -10.46 1.18
CA LEU A 23 -4.80 -10.59 2.22
C LEU A 23 -5.28 -9.99 3.53
N LYS A 24 -4.99 -10.69 4.63
CA LYS A 24 -5.43 -10.34 5.99
C LYS A 24 -6.92 -10.01 6.09
N ASN A 25 -7.74 -10.72 5.32
CA ASN A 25 -9.14 -10.39 5.10
C ASN A 25 -9.89 -10.23 6.42
N THR A 26 -10.71 -9.18 6.44
CA THR A 26 -11.94 -9.14 7.22
C THR A 26 -13.04 -8.66 6.29
N PHE A 27 -14.29 -9.01 6.60
CA PHE A 27 -15.46 -8.43 5.95
C PHE A 27 -16.19 -7.53 6.94
N ALA A 28 -17.12 -6.72 6.46
CA ALA A 28 -17.94 -5.88 7.32
C ALA A 28 -19.38 -5.77 6.84
N PHE A 29 -20.28 -5.49 7.79
CA PHE A 29 -21.64 -5.09 7.50
C PHE A 29 -21.86 -3.64 7.90
N LEU A 30 -22.62 -2.87 7.11
CA LEU A 30 -23.19 -1.60 7.57
C LEU A 30 -24.68 -1.81 7.81
N LYS A 31 -25.16 -1.45 9.01
CA LYS A 31 -26.58 -1.42 9.35
C LYS A 31 -26.87 -0.33 10.37
N ASP A 32 -27.92 0.45 10.14
CA ASP A 32 -28.37 1.54 11.03
C ASP A 32 -27.24 2.52 11.43
N GLY A 33 -26.37 2.85 10.47
CA GLY A 33 -25.22 3.74 10.71
C GLY A 33 -24.10 3.12 11.57
N ILE A 34 -24.07 1.79 11.70
CA ILE A 34 -23.04 1.05 12.44
C ILE A 34 -22.35 0.07 11.49
N ILE A 35 -21.03 0.18 11.38
CA ILE A 35 -20.19 -0.80 10.71
C ILE A 35 -19.81 -1.89 11.73
N TYR A 36 -20.04 -3.15 11.38
CA TYR A 36 -19.66 -4.35 12.13
C TYR A 36 -18.57 -5.08 11.35
N GLN A 37 -17.32 -4.94 11.78
CA GLN A 37 -16.18 -5.64 11.19
C GLN A 37 -16.04 -7.04 11.80
N SER A 38 -15.80 -8.03 10.94
CA SER A 38 -15.58 -9.42 11.35
C SER A 38 -14.27 -9.58 12.14
N GLN A 39 -14.08 -10.76 12.70
CA GLN A 39 -12.75 -11.23 13.08
C GLN A 39 -11.83 -11.32 11.86
N HIS A 40 -10.52 -11.39 12.13
CA HIS A 40 -9.53 -11.76 11.14
C HIS A 40 -9.82 -13.15 10.56
N ILE A 41 -9.96 -13.20 9.24
CA ILE A 41 -10.22 -14.42 8.48
C ILE A 41 -8.88 -15.01 7.99
N GLY A 42 -7.98 -14.16 7.52
CA GLY A 42 -6.66 -14.56 7.01
C GLY A 42 -6.53 -14.36 5.50
N ASP A 43 -5.70 -15.18 4.87
CA ASP A 43 -5.48 -15.15 3.42
C ASP A 43 -6.52 -16.02 2.69
N LEU A 44 -7.29 -15.42 1.79
CA LEU A 44 -8.37 -16.08 1.05
C LEU A 44 -7.89 -17.00 -0.08
N GLU A 45 -6.59 -17.06 -0.39
CA GLU A 45 -6.06 -17.98 -1.40
C GLU A 45 -6.28 -19.46 -1.02
N SER A 46 -6.21 -19.77 0.28
CA SER A 46 -6.45 -21.11 0.80
C SER A 46 -7.93 -21.49 0.74
N THR A 47 -8.23 -22.66 0.16
CA THR A 47 -9.59 -23.20 0.09
C THR A 47 -10.26 -23.26 1.46
N ASP A 48 -9.56 -23.72 2.49
CA ASP A 48 -10.12 -23.84 3.85
C ASP A 48 -10.48 -22.46 4.42
N THR A 49 -9.60 -21.47 4.21
CA THR A 49 -9.86 -20.08 4.65
C THR A 49 -11.03 -19.48 3.89
N PHE A 50 -11.13 -19.75 2.58
CA PHE A 50 -12.21 -19.24 1.75
C PHE A 50 -13.57 -19.88 2.07
N GLU A 51 -13.63 -21.18 2.39
CA GLU A 51 -14.86 -21.80 2.87
C GLU A 51 -15.27 -21.25 4.25
N PHE A 52 -14.30 -21.07 5.16
CA PHE A 52 -14.53 -20.42 6.45
C PHE A 52 -15.09 -19.01 6.27
N TYR A 53 -14.47 -18.19 5.42
CA TYR A 53 -14.91 -16.85 5.06
C TYR A 53 -16.39 -16.80 4.63
N LYS A 54 -16.78 -17.65 3.67
CA LYS A 54 -18.18 -17.71 3.18
C LYS A 54 -19.15 -18.11 4.28
N SER A 55 -18.80 -19.15 5.05
CA SER A 55 -19.64 -19.63 6.16
C SER A 55 -19.86 -18.56 7.21
N GLU A 56 -18.84 -17.74 7.46
CA GLU A 56 -18.86 -16.72 8.49
C GLU A 56 -19.62 -15.47 8.06
N ILE A 57 -19.59 -15.12 6.78
CA ILE A 57 -20.46 -14.09 6.19
C ILE A 57 -21.93 -14.47 6.39
N GLU A 58 -22.35 -15.67 5.99
CA GLU A 58 -23.75 -16.07 6.13
C GLU A 58 -24.18 -16.13 7.61
N ARG A 59 -23.34 -16.70 8.48
CA ARG A 59 -23.62 -16.78 9.91
C ARG A 59 -23.78 -15.39 10.55
N GLN A 60 -22.87 -14.45 10.27
CA GLN A 60 -22.95 -13.11 10.85
C GLN A 60 -24.06 -12.27 10.20
N ARG A 61 -24.35 -12.48 8.92
CA ARG A 61 -25.50 -11.88 8.23
C ARG A 61 -26.81 -12.21 8.95
N GLU A 62 -27.01 -13.47 9.34
CA GLU A 62 -28.18 -13.90 10.13
C GLU A 62 -28.22 -13.20 11.50
N ILE A 63 -27.09 -13.16 12.21
CA ILE A 63 -26.99 -12.56 13.56
C ILE A 63 -27.34 -11.07 13.55
N TYR A 64 -26.82 -10.32 12.58
CA TYR A 64 -27.09 -8.89 12.48
C TYR A 64 -28.39 -8.58 11.72
N GLY A 65 -29.06 -9.61 11.20
CA GLY A 65 -30.31 -9.47 10.43
C GLY A 65 -30.12 -8.61 9.18
N ILE A 66 -29.03 -8.83 8.45
CA ILE A 66 -28.70 -8.08 7.23
C ILE A 66 -29.55 -8.60 6.07
N GLY A 67 -30.29 -7.70 5.43
CA GLY A 67 -31.31 -8.04 4.44
C GLY A 67 -30.80 -8.80 3.21
N GLY A 68 -31.73 -9.46 2.51
CA GLY A 68 -31.53 -10.09 1.20
C GLY A 68 -30.99 -9.13 0.14
N ASP A 69 -31.30 -7.85 0.31
CA ASP A 69 -31.10 -6.79 -0.66
C ASP A 69 -29.90 -5.89 -0.31
N ALA A 70 -29.13 -6.21 0.72
CA ALA A 70 -27.94 -5.46 1.11
C ALA A 70 -26.98 -5.27 -0.08
N LEU A 71 -26.40 -4.07 -0.21
CA LEU A 71 -25.50 -3.74 -1.32
C LEU A 71 -24.15 -4.45 -1.13
N PRO A 72 -23.71 -5.32 -2.06
CA PRO A 72 -22.35 -5.84 -2.03
C PRO A 72 -21.33 -4.77 -2.46
N VAL A 73 -20.24 -4.62 -1.71
CA VAL A 73 -19.11 -3.72 -2.02
C VAL A 73 -17.81 -4.51 -1.96
N CYS A 74 -16.96 -4.40 -2.98
CA CYS A 74 -15.70 -5.14 -3.05
C CYS A 74 -14.57 -4.30 -3.66
N ASP A 75 -13.36 -4.84 -3.59
CA ASP A 75 -12.18 -4.27 -4.24
C ASP A 75 -12.35 -4.22 -5.77
N LEU A 76 -11.60 -3.35 -6.43
CA LEU A 76 -11.54 -3.21 -7.88
C LEU A 76 -10.83 -4.41 -8.53
N SER A 77 -10.00 -5.14 -7.79
CA SER A 77 -9.26 -6.30 -8.28
C SER A 77 -10.22 -7.39 -8.79
N PRO A 78 -10.20 -7.73 -10.10
CA PRO A 78 -11.10 -8.72 -10.66
C PRO A 78 -10.67 -10.17 -10.34
N VAL A 79 -9.43 -10.36 -9.89
CA VAL A 79 -8.87 -11.68 -9.60
C VAL A 79 -9.07 -12.12 -8.15
N TYR A 80 -9.50 -11.19 -7.28
CA TYR A 80 -9.68 -11.49 -5.88
C TYR A 80 -10.80 -12.50 -5.61
N TYR A 81 -10.56 -13.44 -4.69
CA TYR A 81 -11.55 -14.40 -4.20
C TYR A 81 -12.73 -13.67 -3.55
N SER A 82 -12.46 -12.62 -2.76
CA SER A 82 -13.47 -11.73 -2.18
C SER A 82 -14.36 -11.07 -3.25
N THR A 83 -13.76 -10.52 -4.32
CA THR A 83 -14.49 -9.91 -5.45
C THR A 83 -15.35 -10.92 -6.21
N ARG A 84 -14.82 -12.13 -6.44
CA ARG A 84 -15.57 -13.22 -7.08
C ARG A 84 -16.76 -13.66 -6.24
N TYR A 85 -16.60 -13.75 -4.93
CA TYR A 85 -17.70 -14.08 -4.02
C TYR A 85 -18.75 -12.97 -3.98
N ALA A 86 -18.34 -11.71 -3.88
CA ALA A 86 -19.24 -10.55 -3.94
C ALA A 86 -20.08 -10.55 -5.23
N SER A 87 -19.44 -10.87 -6.36
CA SER A 87 -20.11 -10.97 -7.67
C SER A 87 -21.10 -12.13 -7.76
N SER A 88 -20.92 -13.19 -6.97
CA SER A 88 -21.89 -14.28 -6.88
C SER A 88 -23.16 -13.92 -6.11
N MET A 89 -23.10 -12.87 -5.28
CA MET A 89 -24.24 -12.36 -4.49
C MET A 89 -25.02 -11.24 -5.18
N GLY A 90 -24.58 -10.78 -6.35
CA GLY A 90 -25.21 -9.69 -7.08
C GLY A 90 -24.19 -8.87 -7.85
N LYS A 91 -24.60 -7.69 -8.34
CA LYS A 91 -23.67 -6.75 -8.96
C LYS A 91 -23.01 -5.88 -7.87
N PRO A 92 -21.72 -6.08 -7.54
CA PRO A 92 -21.08 -5.31 -6.50
C PRO A 92 -20.79 -3.88 -6.95
N LEU A 93 -20.85 -2.97 -5.99
CA LEU A 93 -20.19 -1.67 -6.11
C LEU A 93 -18.69 -1.88 -5.88
N MET A 94 -17.89 -1.61 -6.91
CA MET A 94 -16.43 -1.72 -6.81
C MET A 94 -15.81 -0.41 -6.29
N ILE A 95 -14.78 -0.52 -5.47
CA ILE A 95 -13.97 0.60 -4.97
C ILE A 95 -12.49 0.28 -5.12
N GLN A 96 -11.71 1.31 -5.44
CA GLN A 96 -10.26 1.18 -5.55
C GLN A 96 -9.61 0.97 -4.17
N HIS A 97 -8.66 0.04 -4.09
CA HIS A 97 -8.02 -0.43 -2.85
C HIS A 97 -7.44 0.68 -1.95
N HIS A 98 -6.64 1.56 -2.52
CA HIS A 98 -5.95 2.63 -1.79
C HIS A 98 -6.91 3.72 -1.33
N TYR A 99 -7.93 4.00 -2.13
CA TYR A 99 -9.02 4.86 -1.74
C TYR A 99 -9.83 4.24 -0.58
N ALA A 100 -10.06 2.93 -0.58
CA ALA A 100 -10.68 2.24 0.56
C ALA A 100 -9.83 2.32 1.85
N HIS A 101 -8.49 2.20 1.75
CA HIS A 101 -7.57 2.46 2.88
C HIS A 101 -7.79 3.85 3.48
N LEU A 102 -7.85 4.89 2.64
CA LEU A 102 -8.06 6.27 3.08
C LEU A 102 -9.45 6.50 3.67
N LEU A 103 -10.50 5.94 3.05
CA LEU A 103 -11.87 6.04 3.57
C LEU A 103 -12.06 5.31 4.90
N SER A 104 -11.28 4.26 5.18
CA SER A 104 -11.34 3.59 6.48
C SER A 104 -10.96 4.53 7.63
N VAL A 105 -10.03 5.47 7.39
CA VAL A 105 -9.66 6.50 8.38
C VAL A 105 -10.80 7.47 8.56
N LEU A 106 -11.41 7.97 7.48
CA LEU A 106 -12.54 8.89 7.56
C LEU A 106 -13.74 8.25 8.28
N ALA A 107 -14.00 6.97 8.04
CA ALA A 107 -15.03 6.21 8.72
C ALA A 107 -14.77 6.16 10.24
N GLU A 108 -13.54 5.86 10.67
CA GLU A 108 -13.16 5.84 12.08
C GLU A 108 -13.32 7.23 12.73
N LYS A 109 -13.06 8.31 11.98
CA LYS A 109 -13.21 9.69 12.48
C LYS A 109 -14.63 10.25 12.32
N GLY A 110 -15.54 9.51 11.69
CA GLY A 110 -16.90 9.96 11.41
C GLY A 110 -16.98 11.16 10.44
N LEU A 111 -15.98 11.32 9.57
CA LEU A 111 -15.88 12.45 8.64
C LEU A 111 -16.55 12.14 7.31
N VAL A 112 -17.64 12.84 7.00
CA VAL A 112 -18.40 12.70 5.74
C VAL A 112 -18.30 13.89 4.80
N ASN A 113 -17.84 15.04 5.31
CA ASN A 113 -17.67 16.27 4.56
C ASN A 113 -16.21 16.70 4.63
N GLY A 114 -15.80 17.51 3.66
CA GLY A 114 -14.44 18.03 3.55
C GLY A 114 -13.69 17.45 2.36
N ARG A 115 -12.51 18.01 2.12
CA ARG A 115 -11.57 17.58 1.09
C ARG A 115 -10.25 17.25 1.76
N PHE A 116 -9.77 16.03 1.53
CA PHE A 116 -8.61 15.49 2.20
C PHE A 116 -7.49 15.23 1.19
N LEU A 117 -6.27 15.29 1.70
CA LEU A 117 -5.11 14.80 0.99
C LEU A 117 -4.70 13.48 1.63
N GLY A 118 -4.44 12.45 0.85
CA GLY A 118 -4.16 11.10 1.33
C GLY A 118 -2.83 10.61 0.82
N LEU A 119 -2.08 9.91 1.66
CA LEU A 119 -1.01 9.02 1.24
C LEU A 119 -1.40 7.60 1.63
N SER A 120 -1.69 6.79 0.62
CA SER A 120 -1.92 5.36 0.78
C SER A 120 -0.66 4.61 0.36
N ALA A 121 0.02 3.98 1.31
CA ALA A 121 1.26 3.25 1.07
C ALA A 121 1.16 1.80 1.54
N ASP A 122 1.32 0.86 0.61
CA ASP A 122 1.11 -0.56 0.86
C ASP A 122 2.04 -1.45 -0.01
N GLY A 123 1.98 -2.76 0.21
CA GLY A 123 2.63 -3.76 -0.62
C GLY A 123 2.00 -3.89 -2.01
N THR A 124 0.69 -4.10 -2.11
CA THR A 124 0.04 -4.38 -3.40
C THR A 124 -1.43 -4.03 -3.36
N GLY A 125 -1.85 -3.09 -4.20
CA GLY A 125 -3.26 -2.90 -4.51
C GLY A 125 -3.49 -2.71 -6.01
N TYR A 126 -4.65 -3.13 -6.48
CA TYR A 126 -4.99 -3.03 -7.89
C TYR A 126 -5.21 -1.56 -8.30
N GLY A 127 -4.38 -1.08 -9.22
CA GLY A 127 -4.46 0.27 -9.77
C GLY A 127 -5.59 0.41 -10.80
N SER A 128 -6.14 1.61 -10.94
CA SER A 128 -7.19 1.87 -11.94
C SER A 128 -6.68 1.83 -13.39
N ASP A 129 -5.36 1.84 -13.57
CA ASP A 129 -4.64 1.70 -14.84
C ASP A 129 -4.13 0.26 -15.08
N GLY A 130 -4.49 -0.69 -14.21
CA GLY A 130 -4.05 -2.09 -14.27
C GLY A 130 -2.64 -2.33 -13.74
N ALA A 131 -1.95 -1.30 -13.24
CA ALA A 131 -0.67 -1.45 -12.55
C ALA A 131 -0.88 -1.89 -11.08
N VAL A 132 0.20 -2.28 -10.42
CA VAL A 132 0.23 -2.59 -8.99
C VAL A 132 0.61 -1.33 -8.21
N TRP A 133 -0.38 -0.66 -7.63
CA TRP A 133 -0.17 0.51 -6.80
C TRP A 133 0.32 0.13 -5.40
N GLY A 134 0.89 1.11 -4.69
CA GLY A 134 1.33 0.93 -3.30
C GLY A 134 2.09 2.12 -2.72
N CYS A 135 2.08 3.28 -3.37
CA CYS A 135 2.59 4.53 -2.81
C CYS A 135 1.95 5.70 -3.54
N GLU A 136 0.75 6.06 -3.10
CA GLU A 136 -0.14 6.92 -3.85
C GLU A 136 -0.52 8.15 -3.03
N VAL A 137 -0.18 9.34 -3.53
CA VAL A 137 -0.71 10.60 -3.01
C VAL A 137 -2.00 10.92 -3.77
N MET A 138 -3.08 11.21 -3.06
CA MET A 138 -4.40 11.43 -3.64
C MET A 138 -5.10 12.63 -3.00
N ALA A 139 -5.72 13.50 -3.80
CA ALA A 139 -6.81 14.34 -3.30
C ALA A 139 -8.09 13.52 -3.30
N PHE A 140 -8.84 13.53 -2.21
CA PHE A 140 -10.05 12.72 -2.12
C PHE A 140 -11.10 13.29 -1.18
N ASP A 141 -12.33 12.86 -1.39
CA ASP A 141 -13.46 12.97 -0.48
C ASP A 141 -14.27 11.66 -0.57
N LEU A 142 -15.52 11.61 -0.11
CA LEU A 142 -16.36 10.40 -0.24
C LEU A 142 -16.92 10.15 -1.66
N SER A 143 -16.88 11.16 -2.53
CA SER A 143 -17.39 11.09 -3.89
C SER A 143 -16.38 10.51 -4.88
N GLY A 144 -15.09 10.58 -4.56
CA GLY A 144 -14.02 9.98 -5.35
C GLY A 144 -12.64 10.50 -4.96
N PHE A 145 -11.66 10.19 -5.81
CA PHE A 145 -10.28 10.63 -5.63
C PHE A 145 -9.65 11.04 -6.97
N GLN A 146 -8.61 11.85 -6.87
CA GLN A 146 -7.68 12.17 -7.94
C GLN A 146 -6.27 11.80 -7.48
N ARG A 147 -5.58 10.95 -8.25
CA ARG A 147 -4.17 10.63 -8.01
C ARG A 147 -3.31 11.86 -8.32
N LEU A 148 -2.47 12.28 -7.37
CA LEU A 148 -1.62 13.46 -7.47
C LEU A 148 -0.14 13.12 -7.58
N ALA A 149 0.31 12.05 -6.92
CA ALA A 149 1.69 11.61 -7.03
C ALA A 149 1.87 10.12 -6.79
N HIS A 150 2.96 9.55 -7.32
CA HIS A 150 3.37 8.18 -7.05
C HIS A 150 4.89 7.97 -7.22
N LEU A 151 5.38 6.82 -6.77
CA LEU A 151 6.74 6.37 -7.09
C LEU A 151 6.84 5.99 -8.57
N GLU A 152 7.97 6.27 -9.20
CA GLU A 152 8.25 5.84 -10.57
C GLU A 152 7.97 4.34 -10.77
N TYR A 153 7.18 4.04 -11.81
CA TYR A 153 6.83 2.68 -12.14
C TYR A 153 8.06 1.83 -12.43
N THR A 154 8.12 0.67 -11.76
CA THR A 154 9.16 -0.33 -11.97
C THR A 154 8.53 -1.66 -12.34
N PRO A 155 9.06 -2.41 -13.32
CA PRO A 155 8.58 -3.75 -13.64
C PRO A 155 8.72 -4.71 -12.44
N MET A 156 7.70 -5.54 -12.18
CA MET A 156 7.72 -6.58 -11.13
C MET A 156 7.86 -7.98 -11.75
N PRO A 157 9.09 -8.43 -12.06
CA PRO A 157 9.31 -9.64 -12.86
C PRO A 157 8.92 -10.91 -12.11
N GLY A 158 7.87 -11.57 -12.61
CA GLY A 158 7.29 -12.77 -12.00
C GLY A 158 6.14 -12.50 -11.04
N GLY A 159 5.60 -11.27 -11.00
CA GLY A 159 4.42 -10.93 -10.19
C GLY A 159 4.65 -11.24 -8.71
N GLU A 160 3.80 -12.09 -8.13
CA GLU A 160 3.93 -12.60 -6.75
C GLU A 160 5.27 -13.25 -6.44
N THR A 161 5.95 -13.84 -7.44
CA THR A 161 7.28 -14.41 -7.24
C THR A 161 8.28 -13.34 -6.82
N ALA A 162 8.12 -12.09 -7.26
CA ALA A 162 8.96 -10.98 -6.84
C ALA A 162 8.70 -10.56 -5.39
N ILE A 163 7.48 -10.79 -4.86
CA ILE A 163 7.14 -10.59 -3.45
C ILE A 163 7.85 -11.63 -2.58
N ARG A 164 7.82 -12.91 -3.00
CA ARG A 164 8.52 -14.00 -2.27
C ARG A 164 10.03 -13.92 -2.42
N LYS A 165 10.53 -13.37 -3.53
CA LYS A 165 11.96 -13.29 -3.85
C LYS A 165 12.39 -11.84 -4.11
N PRO A 166 12.55 -11.01 -3.05
CA PRO A 166 12.98 -9.61 -3.13
C PRO A 166 14.17 -9.33 -4.06
N TYR A 167 15.09 -10.28 -4.24
CA TYR A 167 16.20 -10.12 -5.20
C TYR A 167 15.73 -9.83 -6.64
N ARG A 168 14.52 -10.28 -7.03
CA ARG A 168 13.93 -9.98 -8.34
C ARG A 168 13.57 -8.48 -8.45
N MET A 169 13.04 -7.89 -7.37
CA MET A 169 12.76 -6.46 -7.31
C MET A 169 14.05 -5.65 -7.31
N ALA A 170 15.02 -6.01 -6.47
CA ALA A 170 16.34 -5.36 -6.45
C ALA A 170 17.02 -5.38 -7.84
N TYR A 171 16.96 -6.52 -8.54
CA TYR A 171 17.45 -6.64 -9.91
C TYR A 171 16.70 -5.72 -10.88
N SER A 172 15.37 -5.66 -10.77
CA SER A 172 14.52 -4.80 -11.60
C SER A 172 14.85 -3.32 -11.39
N TYR A 173 14.94 -2.86 -10.14
CA TYR A 173 15.30 -1.48 -9.82
C TYR A 173 16.68 -1.08 -10.38
N ILE A 174 17.70 -1.92 -10.22
CA ILE A 174 19.03 -1.68 -10.81
C ILE A 174 18.93 -1.55 -12.34
N ARG A 175 18.27 -2.51 -13.00
CA ARG A 175 18.18 -2.51 -14.47
C ARG A 175 17.38 -1.35 -15.03
N THR A 176 16.30 -0.96 -14.36
CA THR A 176 15.39 0.09 -14.82
C THR A 176 15.94 1.49 -14.53
N HIS A 177 16.49 1.74 -13.35
CA HIS A 177 16.83 3.11 -12.91
C HIS A 177 18.31 3.47 -13.06
N ILE A 178 19.19 2.47 -12.98
CA ILE A 178 20.64 2.68 -13.06
C ILE A 178 21.16 2.38 -14.47
N GLY A 179 20.66 1.30 -15.08
CA GLY A 179 20.99 0.94 -16.47
C GLY A 179 22.30 0.16 -16.62
N ASP A 180 22.60 -0.26 -17.85
CA ASP A 180 23.60 -1.32 -18.11
C ASP A 180 25.06 -0.90 -17.89
N ILE A 181 25.41 0.38 -18.06
CA ILE A 181 26.80 0.88 -17.94
C ILE A 181 27.29 0.74 -16.49
N ASP A 182 26.45 1.13 -15.55
CA ASP A 182 26.78 1.16 -14.12
C ASP A 182 26.66 -0.24 -13.49
N CYS A 183 25.95 -1.17 -14.14
CA CYS A 183 25.85 -2.57 -13.70
C CYS A 183 27.17 -3.37 -13.76
N GLY A 184 28.21 -2.84 -14.42
CA GLY A 184 29.48 -3.53 -14.63
C GLY A 184 30.53 -3.31 -13.53
N ARG A 185 30.22 -2.60 -12.44
CA ARG A 185 31.19 -2.13 -11.44
C ARG A 185 30.72 -2.34 -9.99
N GLY A 186 31.67 -2.27 -9.05
CA GLY A 186 31.43 -2.23 -7.60
C GLY A 186 30.54 -3.37 -7.07
N TYR A 187 29.81 -3.06 -6.01
CA TYR A 187 28.82 -3.94 -5.40
C TYR A 187 27.78 -4.46 -6.41
N VAL A 188 27.35 -3.63 -7.38
CA VAL A 188 26.33 -4.00 -8.36
C VAL A 188 26.77 -5.21 -9.20
N LYS A 189 28.03 -5.24 -9.62
CA LYS A 189 28.59 -6.37 -10.37
C LYS A 189 28.53 -7.66 -9.55
N GLU A 190 28.88 -7.59 -8.28
CA GLU A 190 28.86 -8.73 -7.35
C GLU A 190 27.43 -9.22 -7.11
N PHE A 191 26.51 -8.30 -6.82
CA PHE A 191 25.09 -8.60 -6.65
C PHE A 191 24.50 -9.28 -7.88
N ILE A 192 24.72 -8.75 -9.08
CA ILE A 192 24.23 -9.34 -10.32
C ILE A 192 24.86 -10.73 -10.54
N SER A 193 26.17 -10.86 -10.30
CA SER A 193 26.87 -12.14 -10.49
C SER A 193 26.43 -13.22 -9.49
N SER A 194 25.85 -12.82 -8.34
CA SER A 194 25.25 -13.76 -7.37
C SER A 194 23.96 -14.42 -7.86
N ILE A 195 23.37 -13.93 -8.95
CA ILE A 195 22.13 -14.46 -9.53
C ILE A 195 22.50 -15.37 -10.71
N ASP A 196 21.95 -16.58 -10.71
CA ASP A 196 22.14 -17.57 -11.77
C ASP A 196 21.90 -16.98 -13.17
N GLU A 197 22.71 -17.39 -14.15
CA GLU A 197 22.68 -16.83 -15.50
C GLU A 197 21.34 -17.05 -16.22
N LYS A 198 20.70 -18.21 -16.01
CA LYS A 198 19.38 -18.49 -16.60
C LYS A 198 18.33 -17.59 -15.96
N GLU A 199 18.37 -17.44 -14.64
CA GLU A 199 17.49 -16.53 -13.92
C GLU A 199 17.68 -15.08 -14.39
N ARG A 200 18.92 -14.59 -14.52
CA ARG A 200 19.20 -13.25 -15.06
C ARG A 200 18.64 -13.05 -16.47
N SER A 201 18.78 -14.05 -17.33
CA SER A 201 18.26 -14.00 -18.70
C SER A 201 16.74 -13.91 -18.71
N MET A 202 16.06 -14.70 -17.87
CA MET A 202 14.61 -14.63 -17.71
C MET A 202 14.15 -13.28 -17.15
N LEU A 203 14.83 -12.75 -16.14
CA LEU A 203 14.51 -11.43 -15.55
C LEU A 203 14.68 -10.30 -16.59
N ASN A 204 15.78 -10.31 -17.33
CA ASN A 204 16.02 -9.34 -18.41
C ASN A 204 14.93 -9.39 -19.47
N PHE A 205 14.53 -10.59 -19.89
CA PHE A 205 13.43 -10.76 -20.83
C PHE A 205 12.12 -10.21 -20.24
N ALA A 206 11.76 -10.59 -19.00
CA ALA A 206 10.52 -10.16 -18.37
C ALA A 206 10.43 -8.64 -18.17
N ILE A 207 11.57 -7.98 -17.90
CA ILE A 207 11.68 -6.51 -17.77
C ILE A 207 11.52 -5.83 -19.13
N LYS A 208 12.21 -6.32 -20.17
CA LYS A 208 12.23 -5.68 -21.50
C LYS A 208 10.99 -5.96 -22.36
N SER A 209 10.33 -7.11 -22.17
CA SER A 209 9.20 -7.55 -22.99
C SER A 209 7.86 -6.92 -22.59
N GLY A 210 7.78 -6.21 -21.46
CA GLY A 210 6.53 -5.64 -20.95
C GLY A 210 5.57 -6.67 -20.33
N VAL A 211 5.97 -7.93 -20.22
CA VAL A 211 5.15 -9.00 -19.59
C VAL A 211 5.01 -8.79 -18.08
N SER A 212 5.98 -8.11 -17.46
CA SER A 212 5.92 -7.82 -16.02
C SER A 212 4.94 -6.69 -15.74
N PRO A 213 4.02 -6.84 -14.76
CA PRO A 213 3.20 -5.72 -14.32
C PRO A 213 4.09 -4.61 -13.78
N GLN A 214 3.70 -3.36 -14.02
CA GLN A 214 4.37 -2.20 -13.43
C GLN A 214 3.93 -2.01 -11.99
N THR A 215 4.82 -1.53 -11.13
CA THR A 215 4.48 -1.21 -9.73
C THR A 215 5.03 0.12 -9.26
N SER A 216 4.22 0.86 -8.50
CA SER A 216 4.58 2.06 -7.73
C SER A 216 4.64 1.77 -6.22
N SER A 217 4.76 0.49 -5.85
CA SER A 217 4.63 0.03 -4.47
C SER A 217 5.80 0.45 -3.58
N LEU A 218 5.48 1.08 -2.45
CA LEU A 218 6.46 1.35 -1.41
C LEU A 218 6.92 0.05 -0.73
N GLY A 219 6.03 -0.91 -0.52
CA GLY A 219 6.40 -2.22 0.04
C GLY A 219 7.41 -2.97 -0.84
N ARG A 220 7.26 -2.91 -2.17
CA ARG A 220 8.23 -3.50 -3.10
C ARG A 220 9.55 -2.75 -3.13
N LEU A 221 9.52 -1.43 -2.92
CA LEU A 221 10.73 -0.63 -2.77
C LEU A 221 11.50 -1.02 -1.50
N PHE A 222 10.80 -1.19 -0.36
CA PHE A 222 11.40 -1.73 0.87
C PHE A 222 12.04 -3.12 0.63
N ASP A 223 11.35 -4.03 -0.04
CA ASP A 223 11.89 -5.37 -0.37
C ASP A 223 13.18 -5.27 -1.22
N GLY A 224 13.16 -4.42 -2.25
CA GLY A 224 14.32 -4.19 -3.12
C GLY A 224 15.54 -3.66 -2.35
N VAL A 225 15.34 -2.64 -1.52
CA VAL A 225 16.41 -2.06 -0.70
C VAL A 225 16.90 -3.05 0.35
N SER A 226 16.00 -3.77 1.03
CA SER A 226 16.35 -4.81 2.00
C SER A 226 17.26 -5.88 1.39
N CYS A 227 16.98 -6.27 0.16
CA CYS A 227 17.83 -7.22 -0.57
C CYS A 227 19.21 -6.64 -0.91
N LEU A 228 19.29 -5.38 -1.33
CA LEU A 228 20.58 -4.72 -1.65
C LEU A 228 21.45 -4.51 -0.42
N LEU A 229 20.85 -4.36 0.76
CA LEU A 229 21.61 -4.27 2.01
C LEU A 229 21.99 -5.65 2.58
N GLY A 230 21.70 -6.73 1.86
CA GLY A 230 21.98 -8.11 2.30
C GLY A 230 21.08 -8.60 3.44
N ILE A 231 20.00 -7.87 3.76
CA ILE A 231 19.12 -8.15 4.90
C ILE A 231 18.13 -9.27 4.58
N CYS A 232 17.45 -9.19 3.43
CA CYS A 232 16.51 -10.21 3.02
C CYS A 232 16.49 -10.41 1.50
N ARG A 233 16.87 -11.62 1.06
CA ARG A 233 16.84 -12.00 -0.36
C ARG A 233 15.58 -12.78 -0.74
N VAL A 234 15.00 -13.51 0.21
CA VAL A 234 13.83 -14.38 0.05
C VAL A 234 12.96 -14.22 1.30
N ASN A 235 11.71 -13.83 1.09
CA ASN A 235 10.72 -13.72 2.14
C ASN A 235 10.17 -15.12 2.48
N THR A 236 10.12 -15.44 3.77
CA THR A 236 9.53 -16.64 4.37
C THR A 236 8.12 -16.37 4.91
N TYR A 237 7.79 -15.09 5.12
CA TYR A 237 6.46 -14.59 5.44
C TYR A 237 6.27 -13.20 4.82
N GLU A 238 5.02 -12.72 4.82
CA GLU A 238 4.67 -11.44 4.22
C GLU A 238 5.41 -10.27 4.88
N ALA A 239 5.93 -9.36 4.05
CA ALA A 239 6.66 -8.15 4.47
C ALA A 239 7.95 -8.37 5.28
N GLU A 240 8.50 -9.60 5.32
CA GLU A 240 9.73 -9.90 6.08
C GLU A 240 10.89 -8.94 5.73
N GLY A 241 11.14 -8.71 4.44
CA GLY A 241 12.17 -7.80 3.97
C GLY A 241 12.00 -6.37 4.49
N ALA A 242 10.77 -5.84 4.44
CA ALA A 242 10.44 -4.51 4.93
C ALA A 242 10.58 -4.41 6.47
N MET A 243 10.08 -5.39 7.21
CA MET A 243 10.16 -5.43 8.68
C MET A 243 11.61 -5.51 9.17
N LYS A 244 12.43 -6.36 8.53
CA LYS A 244 13.85 -6.48 8.88
C LYS A 244 14.63 -5.21 8.51
N LEU A 245 14.28 -4.57 7.41
CA LEU A 245 14.90 -3.30 7.00
C LEU A 245 14.63 -2.20 8.02
N GLU A 246 13.39 -2.08 8.51
CA GLU A 246 13.04 -1.19 9.62
C GLU A 246 13.82 -1.52 10.90
N ALA A 247 13.83 -2.78 11.31
CA ALA A 247 14.52 -3.21 12.53
C ALA A 247 16.04 -2.96 12.49
N THR A 248 16.62 -2.88 11.30
CA THR A 248 18.05 -2.59 11.09
C THR A 248 18.33 -1.08 11.12
N ALA A 249 17.33 -0.22 10.89
CA ALA A 249 17.49 1.23 10.87
C ALA A 249 17.62 1.81 12.29
N GLU A 250 18.85 1.98 12.76
CA GLU A 250 19.14 2.78 13.97
C GLU A 250 19.09 4.28 13.63
N GLU A 251 18.99 5.16 14.62
CA GLU A 251 19.01 6.61 14.37
C GLU A 251 20.45 7.08 14.09
N TYR A 252 20.68 7.58 12.88
CA TYR A 252 21.99 8.11 12.44
C TYR A 252 21.89 9.61 12.15
N ASN A 253 22.99 10.34 12.36
CA ASN A 253 23.11 11.73 11.92
C ASN A 253 23.45 11.77 10.43
N THR A 254 22.44 11.61 9.58
CA THR A 254 22.58 11.56 8.12
C THR A 254 21.48 12.38 7.44
N GLU A 255 21.77 12.85 6.23
CA GLU A 255 20.84 13.64 5.41
C GLU A 255 20.16 12.75 4.36
N PRO A 256 18.89 13.01 4.01
CA PRO A 256 18.18 12.25 3.00
C PRO A 256 18.88 12.36 1.63
N TYR A 257 18.74 11.34 0.79
CA TYR A 257 19.09 11.46 -0.62
C TYR A 257 18.16 12.48 -1.29
N LYS A 258 18.71 13.29 -2.20
CA LYS A 258 17.91 14.25 -2.95
C LYS A 258 17.28 13.54 -4.14
N LEU A 259 15.97 13.33 -4.08
CA LEU A 259 15.22 12.72 -5.17
C LEU A 259 14.63 13.78 -6.09
N GLU A 260 14.60 13.49 -7.38
CA GLU A 260 13.87 14.30 -8.35
C GLU A 260 12.37 13.96 -8.31
N VAL A 261 11.52 14.98 -8.38
CA VAL A 261 10.08 14.83 -8.55
C VAL A 261 9.70 15.53 -9.85
N ILE A 262 9.27 14.75 -10.84
CA ILE A 262 8.80 15.28 -12.13
C ILE A 262 7.32 15.57 -12.03
N ASP A 263 6.89 16.78 -12.35
CA ASP A 263 5.49 17.17 -12.45
C ASP A 263 5.12 17.36 -13.92
N ASP A 264 4.26 16.50 -14.46
CA ASP A 264 3.78 16.61 -15.85
C ASP A 264 2.53 17.50 -15.98
N GLY A 265 2.10 18.14 -14.87
CA GLY A 265 0.90 18.96 -14.77
C GLY A 265 -0.37 18.18 -14.39
N SER A 266 -0.32 16.84 -14.41
CA SER A 266 -1.41 15.96 -14.00
C SER A 266 -1.07 15.11 -12.79
N VAL A 267 0.13 14.53 -12.77
CA VAL A 267 0.61 13.64 -11.71
C VAL A 267 2.11 13.83 -11.51
N LYS A 268 2.53 13.88 -10.24
CA LYS A 268 3.94 13.95 -9.85
C LYS A 268 4.53 12.56 -9.76
N THR A 269 5.71 12.36 -10.35
CA THR A 269 6.46 11.09 -10.28
C THR A 269 7.74 11.27 -9.49
N VAL A 270 7.88 10.54 -8.39
CA VAL A 270 9.15 10.47 -7.62
C VAL A 270 10.12 9.56 -8.35
N ARG A 271 11.20 10.12 -8.88
CA ARG A 271 12.24 9.39 -9.60
C ARG A 271 13.09 8.59 -8.62
N LEU A 272 13.41 7.34 -8.99
CA LEU A 272 14.11 6.42 -8.10
C LEU A 272 15.60 6.30 -8.40
N ARG A 273 16.09 6.91 -9.49
CA ARG A 273 17.49 6.81 -9.90
C ARG A 273 18.44 7.33 -8.83
N GLU A 274 18.19 8.52 -8.30
CA GLU A 274 19.03 9.18 -7.29
C GLU A 274 19.05 8.38 -5.99
N LEU A 275 17.93 7.73 -5.65
CA LEU A 275 17.82 6.86 -4.50
C LEU A 275 18.77 5.67 -4.63
N PHE A 276 18.70 4.94 -5.74
CA PHE A 276 19.55 3.76 -5.95
C PHE A 276 21.02 4.13 -6.15
N MET A 277 21.32 5.24 -6.84
CA MET A 277 22.69 5.75 -6.95
C MET A 277 23.28 6.07 -5.57
N GLY A 278 22.50 6.73 -4.71
CA GLY A 278 22.91 7.04 -3.34
C GLY A 278 23.16 5.79 -2.50
N ILE A 279 22.21 4.85 -2.49
CA ILE A 279 22.32 3.59 -1.75
C ILE A 279 23.56 2.80 -2.20
N LEU A 280 23.78 2.66 -3.50
CA LEU A 280 24.92 1.91 -4.03
C LEU A 280 26.25 2.60 -3.71
N SER A 281 26.31 3.93 -3.79
CA SER A 281 27.49 4.70 -3.39
C SER A 281 27.81 4.53 -1.91
N ASP A 282 26.79 4.49 -1.04
CA ASP A 282 26.98 4.29 0.39
C ASP A 282 27.49 2.87 0.70
N ILE A 283 26.96 1.85 -0.01
CA ILE A 283 27.45 0.47 0.10
C ILE A 283 28.91 0.36 -0.34
N ASP A 284 29.27 0.89 -1.52
CA ASP A 284 30.64 0.89 -2.02
C ASP A 284 31.58 1.72 -1.11
N GLY A 285 31.04 2.74 -0.43
CA GLY A 285 31.73 3.54 0.59
C GLY A 285 31.91 2.85 1.94
N GLY A 286 31.33 1.66 2.13
CA GLY A 286 31.46 0.86 3.35
C GLY A 286 30.55 1.30 4.51
N LEU A 287 29.48 2.05 4.24
CA LEU A 287 28.48 2.36 5.26
C LEU A 287 27.77 1.09 5.74
N SER A 288 27.35 1.08 7.00
CA SER A 288 26.66 -0.06 7.57
C SER A 288 25.24 -0.20 6.96
N PRO A 289 24.69 -1.43 6.87
CA PRO A 289 23.30 -1.63 6.47
C PRO A 289 22.30 -0.81 7.31
N GLY A 290 22.61 -0.57 8.59
CA GLY A 290 21.76 0.24 9.48
C GLY A 290 21.74 1.70 9.09
N GLU A 291 22.89 2.28 8.78
CA GLU A 291 23.00 3.67 8.34
C GLU A 291 22.31 3.90 7.00
N VAL A 292 22.54 3.00 6.02
CA VAL A 292 21.90 3.10 4.71
C VAL A 292 20.38 2.87 4.80
N SER A 293 19.94 1.94 5.67
CA SER A 293 18.52 1.73 5.93
C SER A 293 17.86 2.97 6.52
N TYR A 294 18.45 3.58 7.55
CA TYR A 294 17.92 4.80 8.15
C TYR A 294 17.88 5.94 7.13
N ARG A 295 18.95 6.13 6.36
CA ARG A 295 19.03 7.14 5.29
C ARG A 295 17.94 6.94 4.24
N PHE A 296 17.65 5.70 3.86
CA PHE A 296 16.52 5.36 3.00
C PHE A 296 15.18 5.76 3.62
N HIS A 297 14.92 5.43 4.89
CA HIS A 297 13.66 5.78 5.56
C HIS A 297 13.45 7.30 5.66
N ILE A 298 14.47 8.07 6.05
CA ILE A 298 14.35 9.53 6.09
C ILE A 298 14.15 10.13 4.70
N THR A 299 14.72 9.51 3.65
CA THR A 299 14.55 9.97 2.27
C THR A 299 13.12 9.83 1.80
N ILE A 300 12.51 8.65 2.02
CA ILE A 300 11.10 8.43 1.65
C ILE A 300 10.19 9.35 2.46
N ALA A 301 10.43 9.49 3.77
CA ALA A 301 9.65 10.39 4.61
C ALA A 301 9.79 11.87 4.17
N ASP A 302 10.99 12.30 3.79
CA ASP A 302 11.28 13.66 3.32
C ASP A 302 10.53 13.99 2.04
N VAL A 303 10.71 13.18 0.98
CA VAL A 303 10.11 13.43 -0.33
C VAL A 303 8.59 13.36 -0.29
N LEU A 304 8.01 12.35 0.37
CA LEU A 304 6.56 12.19 0.42
C LEU A 304 5.90 13.25 1.29
N SER A 305 6.52 13.63 2.42
CA SER A 305 6.02 14.75 3.22
C SER A 305 6.14 16.07 2.47
N GLY A 306 7.22 16.27 1.69
CA GLY A 306 7.40 17.46 0.85
C GLY A 306 6.25 17.63 -0.14
N ILE A 307 5.92 16.56 -0.88
CA ILE A 307 4.77 16.54 -1.80
C ILE A 307 3.48 16.87 -1.04
N LEU A 308 3.23 16.21 0.10
CA LEU A 308 2.02 16.46 0.88
C LEU A 308 1.92 17.91 1.38
N ILE A 309 3.03 18.49 1.82
CA ILE A 309 3.10 19.88 2.30
C ILE A 309 2.83 20.86 1.17
N ASP A 310 3.41 20.62 -0.01
CA ASP A 310 3.22 21.50 -1.16
C ASP A 310 1.79 21.44 -1.68
N GLU A 311 1.20 20.24 -1.78
CA GLU A 311 -0.21 20.05 -2.17
C GLU A 311 -1.17 20.64 -1.14
N ALA A 312 -0.87 20.51 0.17
CA ALA A 312 -1.72 21.05 1.24
C ALA A 312 -1.94 22.57 1.16
N ARG A 313 -1.03 23.31 0.50
CA ARG A 313 -1.15 24.78 0.31
C ARG A 313 -2.37 25.18 -0.53
N VAL A 314 -2.92 24.26 -1.32
CA VAL A 314 -4.08 24.50 -2.19
C VAL A 314 -5.41 24.47 -1.41
N GLY A 315 -5.37 24.03 -0.15
CA GLY A 315 -6.53 23.99 0.76
C GLY A 315 -7.13 22.59 0.87
N TYR A 316 -6.80 21.92 1.98
CA TYR A 316 -7.35 20.63 2.41
C TYR A 316 -7.55 20.66 3.92
N ASP A 317 -8.55 19.93 4.41
CA ASP A 317 -8.90 19.94 5.84
C ASP A 317 -7.86 19.18 6.69
N ALA A 318 -7.33 18.07 6.16
CA ALA A 318 -6.29 17.29 6.80
C ALA A 318 -5.55 16.39 5.79
N VAL A 319 -4.40 15.86 6.23
CA VAL A 319 -3.68 14.77 5.57
C VAL A 319 -4.03 13.43 6.21
N VAL A 320 -4.34 12.43 5.40
CA VAL A 320 -4.67 11.07 5.82
C VAL A 320 -3.54 10.12 5.44
N LEU A 321 -2.98 9.38 6.41
CA LEU A 321 -1.98 8.35 6.18
C LEU A 321 -2.60 6.97 6.43
N SER A 322 -2.53 6.07 5.44
CA SER A 322 -3.09 4.72 5.55
C SER A 322 -2.38 3.70 4.65
N GLY A 323 -2.62 2.41 4.85
CA GLY A 323 -1.97 1.30 4.15
C GLY A 323 -0.86 0.62 4.97
N GLY A 324 -0.57 -0.63 4.61
CA GLY A 324 0.29 -1.52 5.40
C GLY A 324 1.71 -1.01 5.63
N CYS A 325 2.25 -0.16 4.76
CA CYS A 325 3.59 0.41 4.97
C CYS A 325 3.66 1.35 6.18
N PHE A 326 2.54 1.90 6.67
CA PHE A 326 2.53 2.70 7.90
C PHE A 326 2.49 1.86 9.18
N GLN A 327 2.54 0.53 9.08
CA GLN A 327 2.92 -0.32 10.21
C GLN A 327 4.40 -0.14 10.59
N ASN A 328 5.21 0.37 9.65
CA ASN A 328 6.58 0.82 9.94
C ASN A 328 6.51 2.09 10.80
N LEU A 329 6.94 1.98 12.06
CA LEU A 329 6.87 3.06 13.03
C LEU A 329 7.89 4.15 12.73
N LEU A 330 9.03 3.81 12.13
CA LEU A 330 10.05 4.79 11.77
C LEU A 330 9.51 5.78 10.72
N ILE A 331 8.99 5.28 9.59
CA ILE A 331 8.46 6.15 8.53
C ILE A 331 7.25 6.95 9.03
N LEU A 332 6.34 6.32 9.77
CA LEU A 332 5.18 7.00 10.34
C LEU A 332 5.62 8.15 11.27
N ARG A 333 6.56 7.92 12.18
CA ARG A 333 7.07 8.97 13.09
C ARG A 333 7.76 10.11 12.35
N LEU A 334 8.60 9.80 11.37
CA LEU A 334 9.32 10.80 10.58
C LEU A 334 8.35 11.71 9.81
N MET A 335 7.37 11.12 9.12
CA MET A 335 6.36 11.88 8.39
C MET A 335 5.47 12.69 9.33
N MET A 336 4.97 12.08 10.40
CA MET A 336 4.14 12.77 11.40
C MET A 336 4.85 13.99 11.99
N LYS A 337 6.14 13.87 12.34
CA LYS A 337 6.96 14.97 12.85
C LYS A 337 7.03 16.12 11.84
N ARG A 338 7.32 15.82 10.58
CA ARG A 338 7.50 16.81 9.52
C ARG A 338 6.21 17.51 9.11
N LEU A 339 5.13 16.75 8.94
CA LEU A 339 3.82 17.29 8.58
C LEU A 339 3.28 18.21 9.70
N ARG A 340 3.35 17.76 10.96
CA ARG A 340 2.91 18.59 12.10
C ARG A 340 3.76 19.84 12.29
N ALA A 341 5.08 19.75 12.08
CA ALA A 341 5.95 20.93 12.11
C ALA A 341 5.57 21.98 11.03
N SER A 342 4.88 21.56 9.98
CA SER A 342 4.36 22.43 8.92
C SER A 342 2.91 22.89 9.17
N GLY A 343 2.36 22.64 10.37
CA GLY A 343 1.01 23.04 10.76
C GLY A 343 -0.12 22.17 10.15
N ILE A 344 0.20 21.01 9.58
CA ILE A 344 -0.76 20.13 8.94
C ILE A 344 -1.37 19.18 9.97
N GLU A 345 -2.70 19.10 10.01
CA GLU A 345 -3.43 18.07 10.73
C GLU A 345 -3.26 16.73 10.03
N VAL A 346 -2.88 15.69 10.79
CA VAL A 346 -2.64 14.35 10.24
C VAL A 346 -3.54 13.33 10.91
N LEU A 347 -4.30 12.60 10.10
CA LEU A 347 -5.23 11.55 10.49
C LEU A 347 -4.72 10.18 10.05
N TYR A 348 -4.96 9.17 10.87
CA TYR A 348 -4.66 7.77 10.59
C TYR A 348 -5.55 6.89 11.50
N ASN A 349 -5.62 5.59 11.22
CA ASN A 349 -6.37 4.65 12.06
C ASN A 349 -5.72 4.49 13.44
N VAL A 350 -6.52 4.63 14.50
CA VAL A 350 -6.07 4.48 15.90
C VAL A 350 -6.75 3.30 16.56
N ASN A 351 -8.06 3.16 16.34
CA ASN A 351 -8.86 2.10 16.96
C ASN A 351 -8.95 0.84 16.09
N THR A 352 -8.55 0.95 14.83
CA THR A 352 -8.59 -0.14 13.84
C THR A 352 -7.24 -0.29 13.14
N PRO A 353 -6.90 -1.46 12.56
CA PRO A 353 -5.59 -1.66 11.92
C PRO A 353 -5.37 -0.77 10.69
N ILE A 354 -4.18 -0.18 10.52
CA ILE A 354 -3.87 0.65 9.34
C ILE A 354 -3.67 -0.13 8.02
N ASN A 355 -3.86 -1.45 8.04
CA ASN A 355 -3.55 -2.35 6.92
C ASN A 355 -4.82 -2.96 6.30
N ASP A 356 -4.63 -3.92 5.40
CA ASP A 356 -5.68 -4.56 4.60
C ASP A 356 -6.86 -5.11 5.38
N ALA A 357 -6.68 -5.43 6.67
CA ALA A 357 -7.78 -5.82 7.53
C ALA A 357 -8.89 -4.75 7.58
N ASN A 358 -8.59 -3.48 7.28
CA ASN A 358 -9.54 -2.37 7.32
C ASN A 358 -10.17 -1.98 5.98
N ILE A 359 -9.81 -2.65 4.88
CA ILE A 359 -10.38 -2.35 3.56
C ILE A 359 -11.91 -2.47 3.59
N CYS A 360 -12.45 -3.43 4.34
CA CYS A 360 -13.90 -3.62 4.48
C CYS A 360 -14.60 -2.42 5.16
N ILE A 361 -13.94 -1.69 6.06
CA ILE A 361 -14.51 -0.50 6.71
C ILE A 361 -14.63 0.62 5.68
N GLY A 362 -13.58 0.86 4.88
CA GLY A 362 -13.61 1.85 3.81
C GLY A 362 -14.67 1.53 2.75
N GLN A 363 -14.78 0.25 2.37
CA GLN A 363 -15.84 -0.26 1.49
C GLN A 363 -17.25 -0.03 2.07
N ALA A 364 -17.49 -0.40 3.32
CA ALA A 364 -18.79 -0.24 3.97
C ALA A 364 -19.19 1.24 4.06
N PHE A 365 -18.24 2.12 4.42
CA PHE A 365 -18.46 3.56 4.51
C PHE A 365 -18.78 4.17 3.13
N TYR A 366 -18.05 3.79 2.10
CA TYR A 366 -18.32 4.19 0.72
C TYR A 366 -19.70 3.70 0.23
N GLY A 367 -20.04 2.44 0.48
CA GLY A 367 -21.34 1.87 0.14
C GLY A 367 -22.49 2.64 0.77
N GLY A 368 -22.39 2.91 2.08
CA GLY A 368 -23.38 3.69 2.82
C GLY A 368 -23.56 5.11 2.28
N TYR A 369 -22.46 5.77 1.93
CA TYR A 369 -22.50 7.10 1.31
C TYR A 369 -23.18 7.10 -0.07
N ARG A 370 -22.82 6.15 -0.94
CA ARG A 370 -23.31 6.07 -2.33
C ARG A 370 -24.81 5.80 -2.42
N LEU A 371 -25.38 5.14 -1.41
CA LEU A 371 -26.81 4.85 -1.32
C LEU A 371 -27.64 6.01 -0.74
N GLY A 372 -27.00 6.98 -0.07
CA GLY A 372 -27.66 8.17 0.50
C GLY A 372 -27.86 9.32 -0.49
N ARG A 373 -27.40 9.16 -1.73
CA ARG A 373 -27.64 10.07 -2.87
C ARG A 373 -28.71 9.47 -3.78
#